data_AF-A0A925PW96-F1
#
_entry.id   AF-A0A925PW96-F1
#
_cell.length_a   1.000
_cell.length_b   1.000
_cell.length_c   1.000
_cell.angle_alpha   90.00
_cell.angle_beta   90.00
_cell.angle_gamma   90.00
#
_symmetry.space_group_name_H-M   'P 1'
#
loop_
_entity.id
_entity.type
_entity.pdbx_description
1 polymer ?
#
loop_
_entity_poly.entity_id
_entity_poly.type
_entity_poly.pdbx_seq_one_letter_code
_entity_poly.pdbx_strand_id
1 'polypeptide(L)'
;MRIVTASALFLISIAFLTFPAPFTAFAEEVCRCKGCGCKGGSGWRGPDGFCVSQTKLAEICGTPASTPCKQEAAPRVCFGRS
;
A
#
# COMPACT_ATOMS: atom_id res chain seq x y z
N MET A 1 15.76 -5.32 -55.79
CA MET A 1 16.46 -4.62 -54.67
C MET A 1 15.51 -3.81 -53.76
N ARG A 2 14.23 -4.20 -53.64
CA ARG A 2 13.25 -3.55 -52.73
C ARG A 2 12.68 -4.52 -51.65
N ILE A 3 12.96 -5.81 -51.81
CA ILE A 3 12.45 -6.89 -50.95
C ILE A 3 13.40 -7.15 -49.76
N VAL A 4 14.70 -6.91 -49.94
CA VAL A 4 15.76 -7.15 -48.92
C VAL A 4 15.71 -6.13 -47.78
N THR A 5 15.24 -4.91 -48.05
CA THR A 5 15.12 -3.85 -47.04
C THR A 5 13.95 -4.09 -46.08
N ALA A 6 12.85 -4.69 -46.56
CA ALA A 6 11.67 -5.00 -45.76
C ALA A 6 11.95 -6.10 -44.72
N SER A 7 12.74 -7.12 -45.09
CA SER A 7 13.12 -8.21 -44.19
C SER A 7 14.17 -7.80 -43.15
N ALA A 8 15.10 -6.92 -43.48
CA ALA A 8 16.05 -6.36 -42.51
C ALA A 8 15.35 -5.50 -41.43
N LEU A 9 14.37 -4.69 -41.82
CA LEU A 9 13.58 -3.87 -40.89
C LEU A 9 12.70 -4.75 -39.98
N PHE A 10 12.11 -5.83 -40.51
CA PHE A 10 11.27 -6.74 -39.73
C PHE A 10 12.07 -7.47 -38.64
N LEU A 11 13.32 -7.87 -38.92
CA LEU A 11 14.19 -8.53 -37.94
C LEU A 11 14.68 -7.58 -36.83
N ILE A 12 14.91 -6.31 -37.14
CA ILE A 12 15.30 -5.29 -36.15
C ILE A 12 14.16 -5.00 -35.17
N SER A 13 12.90 -5.04 -35.62
CA SER A 13 11.73 -4.84 -34.75
C SER A 13 11.49 -6.00 -33.77
N ILE A 14 11.80 -7.24 -34.16
CA ILE A 14 11.62 -8.42 -33.29
C ILE A 14 12.67 -8.45 -32.17
N ALA A 15 13.89 -7.98 -32.44
CA ALA A 15 14.97 -7.90 -31.45
C ALA A 15 14.67 -6.89 -30.32
N PHE A 16 13.81 -5.90 -30.54
CA PHE A 16 13.41 -4.92 -29.53
C PHE A 16 12.35 -5.47 -28.53
N LEU A 17 11.60 -6.51 -28.92
CA LEU A 17 10.55 -7.11 -28.08
C LEU A 17 11.06 -8.21 -27.14
N THR A 18 12.33 -8.61 -27.27
CA THR A 18 12.92 -9.71 -26.49
C THR A 18 13.84 -9.25 -25.36
N PHE A 19 13.93 -7.95 -25.09
CA PHE A 19 14.69 -7.44 -23.94
C PHE A 19 13.97 -7.84 -22.64
N PRO A 20 14.52 -8.76 -21.83
CA PRO A 20 13.90 -9.13 -20.57
C PRO A 20 14.00 -7.93 -19.62
N ALA A 21 12.84 -7.37 -19.25
CA ALA A 21 12.79 -6.34 -18.23
C ALA A 21 13.31 -6.95 -16.91
N PRO A 22 14.23 -6.28 -16.18
CA PRO A 22 14.62 -6.74 -14.86
C PRO A 22 13.41 -6.60 -13.93
N PHE A 23 12.87 -7.73 -13.48
CA PHE A 23 11.84 -7.74 -12.45
C PHE A 23 12.49 -7.39 -11.11
N THR A 24 12.32 -6.15 -10.66
CA THR A 24 12.73 -5.76 -9.30
C THR A 24 11.70 -6.26 -8.30
N ALA A 25 12.05 -7.32 -7.58
CA ALA A 25 11.26 -7.77 -6.44
C ALA A 25 11.42 -6.79 -5.28
N PHE A 26 10.35 -6.09 -4.91
CA PHE A 26 10.31 -5.33 -3.66
C PHE A 26 10.09 -6.33 -2.52
N ALA A 27 11.08 -6.47 -1.65
CA ALA A 27 10.90 -7.22 -0.41
C ALA A 27 9.79 -6.54 0.40
N GLU A 28 8.70 -7.26 0.65
CA GLU A 28 7.59 -6.74 1.43
C GLU A 28 8.06 -6.50 2.87
N GLU A 29 8.00 -5.25 3.31
CA GLU A 29 8.41 -4.83 4.65
C GLU A 29 7.47 -5.52 5.67
N VAL A 30 7.99 -6.52 6.39
CA VAL A 30 7.23 -7.28 7.40
C VAL A 30 7.01 -6.42 8.64
N CYS A 31 6.09 -5.47 8.53
CA CYS A 31 5.68 -4.62 9.63
C CYS A 31 4.55 -5.28 10.41
N ARG A 32 4.72 -5.38 11.73
CA ARG A 32 3.63 -5.74 12.64
C ARG A 32 2.72 -4.53 12.83
N CYS A 33 1.42 -4.78 12.67
CA CYS A 33 0.37 -3.79 12.77
C CYS A 33 -0.76 -4.41 13.60
N LYS A 34 -0.89 -3.99 14.86
CA LYS A 34 -1.93 -4.51 15.77
C LYS A 34 -2.58 -3.35 16.51
N GLY A 35 -3.90 -3.26 16.43
CA GLY A 35 -4.68 -2.18 17.03
C GLY A 35 -5.10 -1.11 16.05
N CYS A 36 -5.99 -0.21 16.49
CA CYS A 36 -6.50 0.87 15.67
C CYS A 36 -5.46 1.98 15.52
N GLY A 37 -5.24 2.46 14.29
CA GLY A 37 -4.25 3.49 13.98
C GLY A 37 -2.95 2.98 13.37
N CYS A 38 -2.64 1.68 13.47
CA CYS A 38 -1.35 1.15 12.98
C CYS A 38 -1.14 1.29 11.46
N LYS A 39 -2.22 1.48 10.69
CA LYS A 39 -2.16 1.79 9.25
C LYS A 39 -2.31 3.29 8.93
N GLY A 40 -2.20 4.18 9.92
CA GLY A 40 -2.37 5.63 9.77
C GLY A 40 -3.82 6.12 9.86
N GLY A 41 -4.73 5.34 10.45
CA GLY A 41 -6.12 5.74 10.68
C GLY A 41 -6.29 6.63 11.92
N SER A 42 -7.54 6.89 12.31
CA SER A 42 -7.90 7.75 13.47
C SER A 42 -7.25 7.32 14.80
N GLY A 43 -6.93 6.04 14.94
CA GLY A 43 -6.40 5.49 16.18
C GLY A 43 -7.46 5.13 17.23
N TRP A 44 -8.74 5.21 16.90
CA TRP A 44 -9.84 4.96 17.85
C TRP A 44 -10.56 3.64 17.59
N ARG A 45 -10.90 2.94 18.66
CA ARG A 45 -11.80 1.79 18.66
C ARG A 45 -13.19 2.22 19.12
N GLY A 46 -14.20 1.85 18.35
CA GLY A 46 -15.59 2.12 18.62
C GLY A 46 -16.18 1.20 19.70
N PRO A 47 -17.39 1.49 20.17
CA PRO A 47 -18.11 0.65 21.11
C PRO A 47 -18.47 -0.73 20.54
N ASP A 48 -18.56 -0.84 19.22
CA ASP A 48 -18.73 -2.08 18.47
C ASP A 48 -17.49 -2.97 18.45
N GLY A 49 -16.36 -2.48 18.99
CA GLY A 49 -15.08 -3.17 19.00
C GLY A 49 -14.29 -3.02 17.71
N PHE A 50 -14.77 -2.30 16.71
CA PHE A 50 -14.07 -2.08 15.43
C PHE A 50 -13.29 -0.75 15.43
N CYS A 51 -12.35 -0.61 14.50
CA CYS A 51 -11.62 0.63 14.35
C CYS A 51 -12.46 1.67 13.61
N VAL A 52 -12.56 2.86 14.18
CA VAL A 52 -13.34 3.95 13.64
C VAL A 52 -12.53 4.70 12.58
N SER A 53 -13.13 4.96 11.41
CA SER A 53 -12.47 5.79 10.39
C SER A 53 -12.40 7.25 10.83
N GLN A 54 -11.44 8.00 10.29
CA GLN A 54 -11.30 9.42 10.62
C GLN A 54 -12.55 10.23 10.27
N THR A 55 -13.24 9.87 9.18
CA THR A 55 -14.50 10.49 8.74
C THR A 55 -15.68 10.23 9.67
N LYS A 56 -15.77 9.04 10.28
CA LYS A 56 -16.87 8.67 11.18
C LYS A 56 -16.56 8.92 12.65
N LEU A 57 -15.36 9.42 12.97
CA LEU A 57 -14.92 9.60 14.34
C LEU A 57 -15.83 10.56 15.13
N ALA A 58 -16.17 11.71 14.54
CA ALA A 58 -17.05 12.68 15.18
C ALA A 58 -18.48 12.15 15.36
N GLU A 59 -18.96 11.35 14.40
CA GLU A 59 -20.31 10.74 14.42
C GLU A 59 -20.41 9.64 15.49
N ILE A 60 -19.40 8.77 15.59
CA ILE A 60 -19.42 7.59 16.47
C ILE A 60 -18.89 7.91 17.88
N CYS A 61 -17.83 8.71 17.98
CA CYS A 61 -17.10 8.97 19.23
C CYS A 61 -17.30 10.38 19.78
N GLY A 62 -18.02 11.25 19.05
CA GLY A 62 -18.24 12.64 19.44
C GLY A 62 -17.09 13.58 19.11
N THR A 63 -17.29 14.87 19.41
CA THR A 63 -16.27 15.93 19.26
C THR A 63 -16.18 16.71 20.58
N PRO A 64 -15.12 16.52 21.39
CA PRO A 64 -13.94 15.67 21.15
C PRO A 64 -14.26 14.17 21.25
N ALA A 65 -13.50 13.35 20.52
CA ALA A 65 -13.62 11.90 20.59
C ALA A 65 -13.35 11.45 22.04
N SER A 66 -14.32 10.77 22.64
CA SER A 66 -14.24 10.32 24.03
C SER A 66 -15.03 9.03 24.22
N THR A 67 -15.53 8.77 25.42
CA THR A 67 -16.42 7.63 25.69
C THR A 67 -17.67 7.67 24.80
N PRO A 68 -18.06 6.55 24.17
CA PRO A 68 -17.67 5.18 24.49
C PRO A 68 -16.45 4.65 23.72
N CYS A 69 -15.78 5.47 22.92
CA CYS A 69 -14.63 5.04 22.15
C CYS A 69 -13.34 5.03 22.98
N LYS A 70 -12.44 4.12 22.61
CA LYS A 70 -11.11 3.99 23.23
C LYS A 70 -10.02 4.41 22.26
N GLN A 71 -9.17 5.33 22.68
CA GLN A 71 -7.97 5.67 21.92
C GLN A 71 -6.91 4.57 22.08
N GLU A 72 -6.46 4.02 20.97
CA GLU A 72 -5.36 3.05 20.92
C GLU A 72 -4.10 3.63 20.29
N ALA A 73 -4.25 4.47 19.25
CA ALA A 73 -3.14 5.09 18.51
C ALA A 73 -1.98 4.12 18.22
N ALA A 74 -2.31 2.90 17.80
CA ALA A 74 -1.37 1.81 17.75
C ALA A 74 -0.22 2.10 16.76
N PRO A 75 1.05 1.88 17.15
CA PRO A 75 2.18 2.10 16.26
C PRO A 75 2.33 0.98 15.22
N ARG A 76 2.92 1.33 14.08
CA ARG A 76 3.45 0.35 13.12
C ARG A 76 4.89 0.04 13.50
N VAL A 77 5.21 -1.23 13.72
CA VAL A 77 6.58 -1.65 14.06
C VAL A 77 7.14 -2.48 12.91
N CYS A 78 8.17 -1.98 12.25
CA CYS A 78 8.84 -2.64 11.13
C CYS A 78 10.24 -3.08 11.59
N PHE A 79 10.58 -4.35 11.40
CA PHE A 79 11.91 -4.86 11.70
C PHE A 79 12.72 -4.94 10.40
N GLY A 80 13.91 -4.34 10.37
CA GLY A 80 14.80 -4.31 9.19
C GLY A 80 15.02 -2.93 8.56
N ARG A 81 14.50 -1.86 9.16
CA ARG A 81 14.81 -0.48 8.76
C ARG A 81 15.59 0.20 9.89
N SER A 82 16.92 0.25 9.74
CA SER A 82 17.85 1.06 10.54
C SER A 82 18.54 2.06 9.65
#